data_AF-A0A0S7XC46-F1
#
_entry.id   AF-A0A0S7XC46-F1
#
_cell.length_a   1.000
_cell.length_b   1.000
_cell.length_c   1.000
_cell.angle_alpha   90.00
_cell.angle_beta   90.00
_cell.angle_gamma   90.00
#
_symmetry.space_group_name_H-M   'P 1'
#
loop_
_entity.id
_entity.type
_entity.pdbx_description
1 polymer ?
#
loop_
_entity_poly.entity_id
_entity_poly.type
_entity_poly.pdbx_seq_one_letter_code
_entity_poly.pdbx_strand_id
1 'polypeptide(L)'
;MRMMKRTGLARGALWGQGGAVMPMAGFIIIALLALAAIAVDVGYILVTKQQLQNAADACVLAAASAMILEEPEKTVGVYDRVTDMCSRHRAGDEESITIVPSEDVVIEDNKLTVYTQKLRDRGNGLPLFFARILGIRYANVTAKAALEVYTSTSACCVKPWAIADRWDDETPITGYPSWQNNDRWDGEHFEDLNGNRLWDEGESFEDENGNGVYDSEYYNRELSQENLAGYIPELPPEGHIGMQLKLKVASQSDRAASSYFNPVVLPWPDDDEYPARGAARYEQSIIECNPTVIQQGEELFLESEPGRMVGPTNHGAKTIIQQDPTAYWNEQTNMVDHYGGGGALGESPRVIMIPVFDPRMWPGSGRLQGENSVVISKIVAFFLEDLKQDVVIGRVTRAPVSCMEPVEPGGNTSFTWSYRLVE
;
A
#
# COMPACT_ATOMS: atom_id res chain seq x y z
N MET A 1 -31.60 108.75 -39.75
CA MET A 1 -30.77 108.68 -40.98
C MET A 1 -29.52 107.87 -40.65
N ARG A 2 -29.19 106.85 -41.47
CA ARG A 2 -27.99 105.97 -41.44
C ARG A 2 -27.85 105.02 -40.23
N MET A 3 -27.41 103.76 -40.34
CA MET A 3 -27.20 102.79 -41.41
C MET A 3 -26.87 101.43 -40.73
N MET A 4 -27.28 100.31 -41.34
CA MET A 4 -26.94 98.92 -40.97
C MET A 4 -25.44 98.65 -40.74
N LYS A 5 -25.14 97.66 -39.89
CA LYS A 5 -24.12 96.62 -40.18
C LYS A 5 -24.44 95.30 -39.48
N ARG A 6 -24.47 94.23 -40.29
CA ARG A 6 -24.75 92.83 -39.96
C ARG A 6 -23.68 92.25 -39.02
N THR A 7 -24.10 91.59 -37.95
CA THR A 7 -23.25 90.71 -37.13
C THR A 7 -23.17 89.32 -37.78
N GLY A 8 -22.00 89.00 -38.32
CA GLY A 8 -21.67 87.65 -38.78
C GLY A 8 -21.33 86.75 -37.60
N LEU A 9 -21.98 85.59 -37.50
CA LEU A 9 -21.62 84.49 -36.62
C LEU A 9 -20.30 83.89 -37.10
N ALA A 10 -19.21 84.16 -36.37
CA ALA A 10 -17.97 83.41 -36.51
C ALA A 10 -18.14 82.03 -35.85
N ARG A 11 -18.28 80.98 -36.66
CA ARG A 11 -18.03 79.60 -36.22
C ARG A 11 -16.52 79.48 -35.98
N GLY A 12 -16.13 79.55 -34.72
CA GLY A 12 -14.79 79.15 -34.28
C GLY A 12 -14.62 77.65 -34.50
N ALA A 13 -13.85 77.28 -35.52
CA ALA A 13 -13.41 75.91 -35.73
C ALA A 13 -12.43 75.53 -34.61
N LEU A 14 -12.87 74.66 -33.70
CA LEU A 14 -12.00 73.99 -32.75
C LEU A 14 -11.28 72.85 -33.48
N TRP A 15 -10.09 73.13 -34.00
CA TRP A 15 -9.13 72.10 -34.39
C TRP A 15 -7.82 72.30 -33.65
N GLY A 16 -7.36 71.21 -33.03
CA GLY A 16 -5.92 70.89 -33.03
C GLY A 16 -5.24 70.66 -31.69
N GLN A 17 -5.62 69.60 -30.93
CA GLN A 17 -4.69 68.72 -30.17
C GLN A 17 -5.24 67.27 -29.96
N GLY A 18 -6.31 66.86 -30.64
CA GLY A 18 -6.89 65.50 -30.52
C GLY A 18 -6.37 64.44 -31.51
N GLY A 19 -5.45 64.81 -32.40
CA GLY A 19 -5.05 63.96 -33.54
C GLY A 19 -4.02 62.86 -33.22
N ALA A 20 -3.17 63.06 -32.21
CA ALA A 20 -2.16 62.07 -31.82
C ALA A 20 -2.67 61.06 -30.76
N VAL A 21 -3.66 61.46 -29.96
CA VAL A 21 -4.22 60.63 -28.89
C VAL A 21 -5.00 59.44 -29.44
N MET A 22 -5.78 59.64 -30.51
CA MET A 22 -6.56 58.56 -31.15
C MET A 22 -5.67 57.39 -31.66
N PRO A 23 -4.61 57.63 -32.46
CA PRO A 23 -3.74 56.54 -32.91
C PRO A 23 -2.94 55.93 -31.75
N MET A 24 -2.44 56.73 -30.80
CA MET A 24 -1.73 56.19 -29.62
C MET A 24 -2.62 55.31 -28.75
N ALA A 25 -3.85 55.75 -28.47
CA ALA A 25 -4.83 54.95 -27.72
C ALA A 25 -5.18 53.66 -28.47
N GLY A 26 -5.33 53.71 -29.79
CA GLY A 26 -5.51 52.53 -30.64
C GLY A 26 -4.35 51.53 -30.51
N PHE A 27 -3.11 52.01 -30.60
CA PHE A 27 -1.92 51.16 -30.40
C PHE A 27 -1.85 50.56 -29.00
N ILE A 28 -2.16 51.34 -27.96
CA ILE A 28 -2.15 50.85 -26.58
C ILE A 28 -3.23 49.78 -26.37
N ILE A 29 -4.44 49.97 -26.89
CA ILE A 29 -5.51 48.96 -26.78
C ILE A 29 -5.10 47.67 -27.49
N ILE A 30 -4.53 47.76 -28.70
CA ILE A 30 -4.01 46.59 -29.41
C ILE A 30 -2.90 45.90 -28.59
N ALA A 31 -1.97 46.66 -28.02
CA ALA A 31 -0.90 46.13 -27.19
C ALA A 31 -1.46 45.43 -25.93
N LEU A 32 -2.44 46.02 -25.26
CA LEU A 32 -3.10 45.44 -24.08
C LEU A 32 -3.88 44.16 -24.44
N LEU A 33 -4.59 44.15 -25.56
CA LEU A 33 -5.29 42.96 -26.05
C LEU A 33 -4.31 41.85 -26.43
N ALA A 34 -3.17 42.18 -27.03
CA ALA A 34 -2.11 41.21 -27.33
C ALA A 34 -1.52 40.59 -26.05
N LEU A 35 -1.25 41.41 -25.02
CA LEU A 35 -0.79 40.91 -23.72
C LEU A 35 -1.83 40.03 -23.03
N ALA A 36 -3.11 40.41 -23.08
CA ALA A 36 -4.21 39.61 -22.52
C ALA A 36 -4.34 38.26 -23.25
N ALA A 37 -4.23 38.26 -24.59
CA ALA A 37 -4.24 37.06 -25.41
C ALA A 37 -3.10 36.09 -25.03
N ILE A 38 -1.88 36.60 -24.86
CA ILE A 38 -0.72 35.82 -24.40
C ILE A 38 -0.98 35.27 -22.99
N ALA A 39 -1.50 36.10 -22.08
CA ALA A 39 -1.78 35.67 -20.71
C ALA A 39 -2.81 34.54 -20.65
N VAL A 40 -3.85 34.55 -21.50
CA VAL A 40 -4.84 33.48 -21.58
C VAL A 40 -4.22 32.18 -22.11
N ASP A 41 -3.48 32.22 -23.21
CA ASP A 41 -2.87 31.02 -23.78
C ASP A 41 -1.82 30.40 -22.86
N VAL A 42 -0.93 31.22 -22.29
CA VAL A 42 0.08 30.76 -21.33
C VAL A 42 -0.58 30.23 -20.06
N GLY A 43 -1.59 30.93 -19.54
CA GLY A 43 -2.36 30.49 -18.38
C GLY A 43 -3.02 29.13 -18.64
N TYR A 44 -3.57 28.92 -19.83
CA TYR A 44 -4.20 27.66 -20.22
C TYR A 44 -3.18 26.51 -20.31
N ILE A 45 -1.99 26.75 -20.88
CA ILE A 45 -0.88 25.77 -20.89
C ILE A 45 -0.48 25.39 -19.46
N LEU A 46 -0.32 26.37 -18.57
CA LEU A 46 0.12 26.13 -17.19
C LEU A 46 -0.93 25.35 -16.38
N VAL A 47 -2.22 25.68 -16.53
CA VAL A 47 -3.32 24.93 -15.89
C VAL A 47 -3.37 23.50 -16.44
N THR A 48 -3.22 23.31 -17.75
CA THR A 48 -3.19 21.98 -18.36
C THR A 48 -1.99 21.17 -17.88
N LYS A 49 -0.82 21.80 -17.72
CA LYS A 49 0.36 21.14 -17.16
C LYS A 49 0.11 20.63 -15.73
N GLN A 50 -0.51 21.44 -14.88
CA GLN A 50 -0.87 21.01 -13.53
C GLN A 50 -1.87 19.84 -13.53
N GLN A 51 -2.86 19.87 -14.43
CA GLN A 51 -3.83 18.78 -14.57
C GLN A 51 -3.15 17.48 -15.02
N LEU A 52 -2.23 17.56 -15.98
CA LEU A 52 -1.42 16.42 -16.42
C LEU A 52 -0.53 15.88 -15.29
N GLN A 53 0.06 16.75 -14.47
CA GLN A 53 0.86 16.32 -13.32
C GLN A 53 0.02 15.58 -12.28
N ASN A 54 -1.12 16.17 -11.87
CA ASN A 54 -2.04 15.51 -10.93
C ASN A 54 -2.50 14.14 -11.46
N ALA A 55 -2.75 14.04 -12.76
CA ALA A 55 -3.08 12.77 -13.40
C ALA A 55 -1.90 11.78 -13.33
N ALA A 56 -0.69 12.21 -13.70
CA ALA A 56 0.49 11.35 -13.67
C ALA A 56 0.74 10.79 -12.25
N ASP A 57 0.67 11.64 -11.23
CA ASP A 57 0.85 11.24 -9.84
C ASP A 57 -0.20 10.20 -9.42
N ALA A 58 -1.47 10.42 -9.75
CA ALA A 58 -2.55 9.49 -9.46
C ALA A 58 -2.42 8.14 -10.20
N CYS A 59 -2.01 8.16 -11.48
CA CYS A 59 -1.86 6.93 -12.26
C CYS A 59 -0.71 6.07 -11.75
N VAL A 60 0.40 6.69 -11.38
CA VAL A 60 1.55 5.97 -10.81
C VAL A 60 1.20 5.36 -9.46
N LEU A 61 0.52 6.11 -8.58
CA LEU A 61 0.08 5.59 -7.28
C LEU A 61 -0.89 4.41 -7.42
N ALA A 62 -1.83 4.49 -8.36
CA ALA A 62 -2.75 3.39 -8.63
C ALA A 62 -2.03 2.13 -9.14
N ALA A 63 -0.94 2.32 -9.86
CA ALA A 63 -0.12 1.22 -10.35
C ALA A 63 0.81 0.62 -9.29
N ALA A 64 1.05 1.31 -8.17
CA ALA A 64 1.82 0.78 -7.05
C ALA A 64 1.23 -0.54 -6.54
N SER A 65 -0.10 -0.60 -6.39
CA SER A 65 -0.77 -1.83 -5.94
C SER A 65 -0.63 -2.97 -6.96
N ALA A 66 -0.62 -2.68 -8.28
CA ALA A 66 -0.34 -3.68 -9.30
C ALA A 66 1.06 -4.27 -9.15
N MET A 67 2.07 -3.40 -9.00
CA MET A 67 3.46 -3.83 -8.89
C MET A 67 3.72 -4.69 -7.64
N ILE A 68 2.98 -4.45 -6.56
CA ILE A 68 3.10 -5.19 -5.30
C ILE A 68 2.38 -6.55 -5.40
N LEU A 69 1.18 -6.56 -5.99
CA LEU A 69 0.29 -7.71 -6.00
C LEU A 69 0.55 -8.69 -7.16
N GLU A 70 1.11 -8.23 -8.27
CA GLU A 70 1.37 -9.04 -9.45
C GLU A 70 2.83 -9.49 -9.53
N GLU A 71 3.08 -10.57 -10.29
CA GLU A 71 4.45 -11.01 -10.57
C GLU A 71 5.16 -9.99 -11.48
N PRO A 72 6.49 -9.78 -11.32
CA PRO A 72 7.25 -8.84 -12.13
C PRO A 72 7.17 -9.10 -13.65
N GLU A 73 6.82 -10.33 -14.06
CA GLU A 73 6.63 -10.68 -15.47
C GLU A 73 5.24 -10.29 -16.03
N LYS A 74 4.23 -10.10 -15.17
CA LYS A 74 2.86 -9.77 -15.55
C LYS A 74 2.66 -8.25 -15.50
N THR A 75 3.22 -7.54 -16.48
CA THR A 75 3.04 -6.08 -16.64
C THR A 75 1.62 -5.65 -17.04
N VAL A 76 0.73 -6.61 -17.35
CA VAL A 76 -0.62 -6.32 -17.86
C VAL A 76 -1.49 -5.57 -16.85
N GLY A 77 -1.52 -5.99 -15.58
CA GLY A 77 -2.35 -5.31 -14.59
C GLY A 77 -1.78 -3.98 -14.10
N VAL A 78 -0.49 -3.73 -14.32
CA VAL A 78 0.10 -2.38 -14.21
C VAL A 78 -0.52 -1.47 -15.26
N TYR A 79 -0.47 -1.86 -16.54
CA TYR A 79 -1.01 -1.05 -17.64
C TYR A 79 -2.51 -0.79 -17.53
N ASP A 80 -3.29 -1.79 -17.11
CA ASP A 80 -4.73 -1.63 -16.91
C ASP A 80 -5.04 -0.61 -15.81
N ARG A 81 -4.33 -0.66 -14.68
CA ARG A 81 -4.50 0.30 -13.58
C ARG A 81 -4.08 1.72 -13.97
N VAL A 82 -2.95 1.88 -14.66
CA VAL A 82 -2.53 3.20 -15.16
C VAL A 82 -3.59 3.74 -16.14
N THR A 83 -4.08 2.90 -17.06
CA THR A 83 -5.04 3.32 -18.10
C THR A 83 -6.37 3.74 -17.49
N ASP A 84 -6.94 2.93 -16.60
CA ASP A 84 -8.18 3.24 -15.90
C ASP A 84 -8.05 4.55 -15.12
N MET A 85 -7.01 4.71 -14.29
CA MET A 85 -6.87 5.88 -13.45
C MET A 85 -6.52 7.16 -14.23
N CYS A 86 -5.72 7.06 -15.29
CA CYS A 86 -5.46 8.19 -16.17
C CYS A 86 -6.73 8.63 -16.92
N SER A 87 -7.58 7.69 -17.35
CA SER A 87 -8.82 8.02 -18.06
C SER A 87 -9.83 8.80 -17.21
N ARG A 88 -9.72 8.75 -15.87
CA ARG A 88 -10.57 9.47 -14.92
C ARG A 88 -10.13 10.92 -14.70
N HIS A 89 -9.02 11.35 -15.31
CA HIS A 89 -8.48 12.70 -15.18
C HIS A 89 -8.67 13.50 -16.45
N ARG A 90 -8.99 14.78 -16.28
CA ARG A 90 -9.09 15.76 -17.38
C ARG A 90 -7.74 16.42 -17.67
N ALA A 91 -7.53 16.88 -18.90
CA ALA A 91 -6.38 17.68 -19.29
C ALA A 91 -6.74 18.69 -20.39
N GLY A 92 -6.84 19.96 -19.99
CA GLY A 92 -7.13 21.07 -20.88
C GLY A 92 -8.54 20.97 -21.44
N ASP A 93 -8.65 20.60 -22.71
CA ASP A 93 -9.88 20.51 -23.50
C ASP A 93 -10.51 19.11 -23.50
N GLU A 94 -9.89 18.13 -22.86
CA GLU A 94 -10.36 16.75 -22.77
C GLU A 94 -10.72 16.39 -21.32
N GLU A 95 -11.85 15.71 -21.13
CA GLU A 95 -12.30 15.24 -19.81
C GLU A 95 -11.61 13.94 -19.36
N SER A 96 -10.97 13.23 -20.29
CA SER A 96 -10.26 11.97 -20.06
C SER A 96 -8.90 11.97 -20.77
N ILE A 97 -7.84 11.56 -20.08
CA ILE A 97 -6.51 11.36 -20.67
C ILE A 97 -6.43 9.93 -21.24
N THR A 98 -6.07 9.83 -22.52
CA THR A 98 -5.73 8.55 -23.16
C THR A 98 -4.23 8.37 -23.14
N ILE A 99 -3.77 7.26 -22.57
CA ILE A 99 -2.36 6.85 -22.59
C ILE A 99 -2.15 5.70 -23.57
N VAL A 100 -0.93 5.58 -24.09
CA VAL A 100 -0.48 4.43 -24.87
C VAL A 100 0.51 3.66 -23.99
N PRO A 101 0.10 2.56 -23.32
CA PRO A 101 0.93 1.93 -22.30
C PRO A 101 2.34 1.55 -22.76
N SER A 102 2.49 1.08 -24.01
CA SER A 102 3.78 0.71 -24.59
C SER A 102 4.75 1.88 -24.85
N GLU A 103 4.27 3.12 -24.79
CA GLU A 103 5.09 4.33 -25.01
C GLU A 103 5.15 5.23 -23.78
N ASP A 104 4.07 5.27 -23.00
CA ASP A 104 3.86 6.23 -21.90
C ASP A 104 4.16 5.64 -20.53
N VAL A 105 4.40 4.33 -20.44
CA VAL A 105 4.71 3.63 -19.20
C VAL A 105 6.06 2.94 -19.33
N VAL A 106 6.96 3.22 -18.40
CA VAL A 106 8.31 2.64 -18.34
C VAL A 106 8.47 1.95 -16.99
N ILE A 107 8.84 0.67 -17.01
CA ILE A 107 9.08 -0.14 -15.81
C ILE A 107 10.55 -0.58 -15.85
N GLU A 108 11.32 -0.21 -14.83
CA GLU A 108 12.74 -0.53 -14.67
C GLU A 108 12.95 -1.09 -13.26
N ASP A 109 13.16 -2.40 -13.14
CA ASP A 109 13.30 -3.11 -11.86
C ASP A 109 12.16 -2.80 -10.87
N ASN A 110 12.41 -1.95 -9.86
CA ASN A 110 11.45 -1.54 -8.85
C ASN A 110 10.85 -0.15 -9.09
N LYS A 111 11.17 0.48 -10.23
CA LYS A 111 10.74 1.82 -10.61
C LYS A 111 9.71 1.80 -11.73
N LEU A 112 8.63 2.53 -11.54
CA LEU A 112 7.60 2.80 -12.55
C LEU A 112 7.59 4.29 -12.88
N THR A 113 7.58 4.63 -14.16
CA THR A 113 7.41 5.99 -14.65
C THR A 113 6.21 6.04 -15.59
N VAL A 114 5.32 7.01 -15.39
CA VAL A 114 4.18 7.28 -16.28
C VAL A 114 4.28 8.69 -16.83
N TYR A 115 4.06 8.80 -18.13
CA TYR A 115 4.01 10.06 -18.85
C TYR A 115 2.56 10.40 -19.23
N THR A 116 2.11 11.61 -18.89
CA THR A 116 0.83 12.15 -19.36
C THR A 116 1.12 13.31 -20.31
N GLN A 117 0.59 13.24 -21.53
CA GLN A 117 1.07 14.10 -22.62
C GLN A 117 -0.05 14.56 -23.56
N LYS A 118 0.03 15.83 -23.97
CA LYS A 118 -0.71 16.42 -25.09
C LYS A 118 0.31 16.87 -26.14
N LEU A 119 0.51 16.04 -27.16
CA LEU A 119 1.50 16.28 -28.21
C LEU A 119 0.84 16.44 -29.58
N ARG A 120 1.23 17.48 -30.31
CA ARG A 120 0.74 17.72 -31.67
C ARG A 120 0.98 16.52 -32.59
N ASP A 121 2.13 15.88 -32.47
CA ASP A 121 2.53 14.77 -33.37
C ASP A 121 1.75 13.48 -33.08
N ARG A 122 1.17 13.36 -31.88
CA ARG A 122 0.22 12.29 -31.51
C ARG A 122 -1.23 12.64 -31.81
N GLY A 123 -1.50 13.81 -32.39
CA GLY A 123 -2.85 14.27 -32.74
C GLY A 123 -3.68 14.80 -31.57
N ASN A 124 -3.12 14.87 -30.35
CA ASN A 124 -3.81 15.33 -29.13
C ASN A 124 -3.18 16.61 -28.52
N GLY A 125 -2.44 17.39 -29.32
CA GLY A 125 -1.81 18.63 -28.88
C GLY A 125 -2.83 19.64 -28.32
N LEU A 126 -2.44 20.42 -27.32
CA LEU A 126 -3.33 21.36 -26.63
C LEU A 126 -3.71 22.52 -27.57
N PRO A 127 -4.98 22.69 -27.97
CA PRO A 127 -5.40 23.80 -28.82
C PRO A 127 -5.23 25.15 -28.11
N LEU A 128 -4.48 26.08 -28.70
CA LEU A 128 -4.36 27.45 -28.19
C LEU A 128 -5.49 28.32 -28.73
N PHE A 129 -5.86 29.39 -28.03
CA PHE A 129 -6.95 30.29 -28.42
C PHE A 129 -6.46 31.38 -29.37
N PHE A 130 -5.52 32.23 -28.91
CA PHE A 130 -5.15 33.46 -29.62
C PHE A 130 -3.85 33.33 -30.42
N ALA A 131 -2.91 32.49 -29.97
CA ALA A 131 -1.65 32.19 -30.65
C ALA A 131 -1.86 31.64 -32.09
N ARG A 132 -3.07 31.16 -32.39
CA ARG A 132 -3.52 30.77 -33.73
C ARG A 132 -3.36 31.89 -34.75
N ILE A 133 -3.51 33.15 -34.35
CA ILE A 133 -3.33 34.33 -35.21
C ILE A 133 -1.89 34.42 -35.73
N LEU A 134 -0.92 33.95 -34.94
CA LEU A 134 0.50 33.89 -35.28
C LEU A 134 0.89 32.57 -35.98
N GLY A 135 -0.08 31.73 -36.34
CA GLY A 135 0.16 30.42 -36.94
C GLY A 135 0.46 29.30 -35.94
N ILE A 136 0.47 29.58 -34.63
CA ILE A 136 0.71 28.57 -33.58
C ILE A 136 -0.63 28.02 -33.12
N ARG A 137 -0.99 26.83 -33.61
CA ARG A 137 -2.32 26.26 -33.32
C ARG A 137 -2.37 25.39 -32.06
N TYR A 138 -1.25 24.77 -31.72
CA TYR A 138 -1.16 23.79 -30.65
C TYR A 138 0.08 24.02 -29.81
N ALA A 139 0.01 23.70 -28.52
CA ALA A 139 1.16 23.55 -27.64
C ALA A 139 1.37 22.08 -27.29
N ASN A 140 2.63 21.69 -27.15
CA ASN A 140 3.01 20.41 -26.59
C ASN A 140 3.17 20.56 -25.07
N VAL A 141 2.47 19.73 -24.30
CA VAL A 141 2.54 19.74 -22.84
C VAL A 141 2.73 18.32 -22.35
N THR A 142 3.73 18.12 -21.49
CA THR A 142 4.08 16.82 -20.92
C THR A 142 4.26 16.98 -19.42
N ALA A 143 3.74 16.02 -18.67
CA ALA A 143 4.07 15.77 -17.28
C ALA A 143 4.54 14.33 -17.13
N LYS A 144 5.27 14.06 -16.06
CA LYS A 144 5.72 12.72 -15.69
C LYS A 144 5.61 12.58 -14.18
N ALA A 145 5.36 11.36 -13.73
CA ALA A 145 5.51 10.97 -12.35
C ALA A 145 6.23 9.62 -12.32
N ALA A 146 6.99 9.36 -11.27
CA ALA A 146 7.61 8.08 -11.06
C ALA A 146 7.46 7.63 -9.62
N LEU A 147 7.55 6.32 -9.42
CA LEU A 147 7.43 5.67 -8.13
C LEU A 147 8.42 4.53 -8.05
N GLU A 148 9.00 4.35 -6.87
CA GLU A 148 9.78 3.19 -6.53
C GLU A 148 9.06 2.38 -5.44
N VAL A 149 9.10 1.06 -5.59
CA VAL A 149 8.46 0.09 -4.71
C VAL A 149 9.56 -0.68 -3.96
N TYR A 150 9.36 -0.93 -2.67
CA TYR A 150 10.32 -1.63 -1.82
C TYR A 150 9.59 -2.61 -0.90
N THR A 151 10.23 -3.71 -0.56
CA THR A 151 9.84 -4.57 0.55
C THR A 151 10.09 -3.86 1.89
N SER A 152 9.25 -4.09 2.89
CA SER A 152 9.37 -3.54 4.25
C SER A 152 9.38 -4.65 5.28
N THR A 153 10.12 -4.55 6.38
CA THR A 153 10.04 -5.49 7.52
C THR A 153 9.16 -4.96 8.65
N SER A 154 8.36 -3.94 8.36
CA SER A 154 7.60 -3.17 9.32
C SER A 154 6.26 -2.70 8.75
N ALA A 155 5.27 -2.52 9.62
CA ALA A 155 3.96 -2.04 9.24
C ALA A 155 3.28 -1.27 10.37
N CYS A 156 2.38 -0.35 10.00
CA CYS A 156 1.35 0.15 10.90
C CYS A 156 -0.01 -0.50 10.56
N CYS A 157 -1.07 -0.02 11.20
CA CYS A 157 -2.42 -0.59 11.14
C CYS A 157 -2.42 -2.09 11.46
N VAL A 158 -1.40 -2.57 12.18
CA VAL A 158 -1.23 -3.96 12.58
C VAL A 158 -2.39 -4.32 13.50
N LYS A 159 -2.98 -5.49 13.26
CA LYS A 159 -4.06 -6.03 14.08
C LYS A 159 -3.45 -6.88 15.20
N PRO A 160 -4.09 -6.93 16.37
CA PRO A 160 -3.51 -7.54 17.56
C PRO A 160 -3.58 -9.09 17.54
N TRP A 161 -3.32 -9.73 16.39
CA TRP A 161 -3.49 -11.15 16.14
C TRP A 161 -2.15 -11.80 15.77
N ALA A 162 -1.37 -12.19 16.78
CA ALA A 162 -0.07 -12.81 16.54
C ALA A 162 -0.21 -14.31 16.24
N ILE A 163 0.14 -14.73 15.03
CA ILE A 163 0.10 -16.15 14.61
C ILE A 163 1.49 -16.77 14.61
N ALA A 164 1.56 -18.09 14.76
CA ALA A 164 2.81 -18.80 14.54
C ALA A 164 3.20 -18.72 13.06
N ASP A 165 4.49 -18.57 12.77
CA ASP A 165 5.02 -18.77 11.42
C ASP A 165 4.80 -20.23 11.01
N ARG A 166 4.82 -20.50 9.71
CA ARG A 166 4.64 -21.88 9.22
C ARG A 166 5.89 -22.72 9.51
N TRP A 167 5.73 -24.01 9.77
CA TRP A 167 6.79 -25.01 9.81
C TRP A 167 6.32 -26.28 9.09
N ASP A 168 7.22 -27.26 8.93
CA ASP A 168 6.86 -28.58 8.40
C ASP A 168 6.27 -29.46 9.52
N ASP A 169 4.94 -29.51 9.57
CA ASP A 169 4.12 -30.40 10.43
C ASP A 169 3.73 -31.69 9.67
N GLU A 170 4.20 -31.86 8.43
CA GLU A 170 3.77 -32.96 7.55
C GLU A 170 4.79 -34.10 7.49
N THR A 171 6.08 -33.82 7.61
CA THR A 171 7.11 -34.86 7.49
C THR A 171 7.22 -35.69 8.78
N PRO A 172 7.07 -37.04 8.72
CA PRO A 172 7.26 -37.88 9.88
C PRO A 172 8.71 -37.87 10.38
N ILE A 173 8.88 -37.72 11.69
CA ILE A 173 10.18 -37.81 12.35
C ILE A 173 10.34 -39.20 12.97
N THR A 174 11.53 -39.79 12.80
CA THR A 174 11.81 -41.14 13.29
C THR A 174 11.73 -41.16 14.81
N GLY A 175 10.99 -42.09 15.39
CA GLY A 175 10.77 -42.15 16.84
C GLY A 175 9.62 -41.28 17.36
N TYR A 176 9.11 -40.32 16.57
CA TYR A 176 8.09 -39.36 17.00
C TYR A 176 6.89 -39.27 16.03
N PRO A 177 6.12 -40.35 15.84
CA PRO A 177 4.96 -40.33 14.93
C PRO A 177 3.81 -39.43 15.39
N SER A 178 3.81 -38.97 16.65
CA SER A 178 2.79 -38.06 17.20
C SER A 178 3.07 -36.59 16.95
N TRP A 179 4.25 -36.24 16.44
CA TRP A 179 4.58 -34.85 16.07
C TRP A 179 3.87 -34.45 14.78
N GLN A 180 3.86 -35.35 13.81
CA GLN A 180 3.19 -35.16 12.52
C GLN A 180 1.69 -34.80 12.62
N ASN A 181 1.30 -33.72 11.94
CA ASN A 181 -0.06 -33.19 11.79
C ASN A 181 -0.75 -32.90 13.12
N ASN A 182 0.01 -32.46 14.12
CA ASN A 182 -0.55 -32.17 15.44
C ASN A 182 -0.78 -30.67 15.68
N ASP A 183 -0.45 -29.84 14.69
CA ASP A 183 -0.61 -28.39 14.71
C ASP A 183 0.21 -27.72 15.83
N ARG A 184 1.35 -28.28 16.22
CA ARG A 184 2.30 -27.70 17.18
C ARG A 184 3.71 -27.90 16.67
N TRP A 185 4.59 -26.95 16.98
CA TRP A 185 6.01 -27.16 16.74
C TRP A 185 6.58 -28.10 17.78
N ASP A 186 7.23 -29.17 17.31
CA ASP A 186 7.87 -30.17 18.15
C ASP A 186 9.39 -30.28 17.90
N GLY A 187 10.11 -30.59 18.97
CA GLY A 187 11.53 -30.88 18.95
C GLY A 187 12.02 -31.36 20.31
N GLU A 188 13.13 -32.09 20.31
CA GLU A 188 13.80 -32.51 21.54
C GLU A 188 14.26 -31.31 22.35
N HIS A 189 14.34 -31.46 23.67
CA HIS A 189 14.87 -30.40 24.51
C HIS A 189 16.40 -30.29 24.34
N PHE A 190 16.92 -29.06 24.25
CA PHE A 190 18.36 -28.82 24.19
C PHE A 190 18.79 -27.62 25.06
N GLU A 191 20.06 -27.62 25.45
CA GLU A 191 20.71 -26.51 26.13
C GLU A 191 21.21 -25.48 25.11
N ASP A 192 20.46 -24.40 24.93
CA ASP A 192 20.83 -23.25 24.10
C ASP A 192 21.94 -22.43 24.77
N LEU A 193 23.19 -22.65 24.36
CA LEU A 193 24.38 -22.04 24.97
C LEU A 193 24.64 -20.62 24.46
N ASN A 194 24.23 -20.33 23.23
CA ASN A 194 24.51 -19.04 22.58
C ASN A 194 23.27 -18.12 22.51
N GLY A 195 22.10 -18.61 22.93
CA GLY A 195 20.84 -17.86 22.98
C GLY A 195 20.14 -17.72 21.63
N ASN A 196 20.53 -18.48 20.60
CA ASN A 196 19.97 -18.37 19.25
C ASN A 196 18.71 -19.22 19.05
N ARG A 197 18.38 -20.10 20.01
CA ARG A 197 17.22 -21.00 20.00
C ARG A 197 17.22 -21.98 18.82
N LEU A 198 18.41 -22.33 18.34
CA LEU A 198 18.68 -23.39 17.39
C LEU A 198 19.60 -24.39 18.08
N TRP A 199 19.35 -25.68 17.90
CA TRP A 199 20.36 -26.66 18.26
C TRP A 199 21.56 -26.50 17.33
N ASP A 200 22.72 -26.20 17.92
CA ASP A 200 23.99 -26.12 17.22
C ASP A 200 24.89 -27.33 17.51
N GLU A 201 25.79 -27.65 16.58
CA GLU A 201 26.79 -28.70 16.80
C GLU A 201 27.65 -28.37 18.03
N GLY A 202 27.50 -29.18 19.08
CA GLY A 202 28.16 -28.99 20.38
C GLY A 202 27.23 -28.66 21.54
N GLU A 203 25.95 -28.38 21.27
CA GLU A 203 24.91 -28.24 22.30
C GLU A 203 24.38 -29.60 22.74
N SER A 204 24.08 -29.73 24.04
CA SER A 204 23.55 -30.96 24.60
C SER A 204 22.03 -31.03 24.37
N PHE A 205 21.49 -32.22 24.13
CA PHE A 205 20.06 -32.44 23.93
C PHE A 205 19.58 -33.73 24.64
N GLU A 206 18.28 -33.77 24.93
CA GLU A 206 17.59 -34.92 25.50
C GLU A 206 17.13 -35.85 24.37
N ASP A 207 17.95 -36.85 24.06
CA ASP A 207 17.66 -37.91 23.09
C ASP A 207 16.60 -38.88 23.65
N GLU A 208 15.31 -38.57 23.48
CA GLU A 208 14.24 -39.39 24.07
C GLU A 208 14.01 -40.70 23.31
N ASN A 209 14.34 -40.73 22.01
CA ASN A 209 14.14 -41.91 21.16
C ASN A 209 15.38 -42.83 21.10
N GLY A 210 16.53 -42.37 21.61
CA GLY A 210 17.78 -43.12 21.74
C GLY A 210 18.56 -43.31 20.43
N ASN A 211 18.36 -42.44 19.43
CA ASN A 211 18.99 -42.57 18.11
C ASN A 211 20.34 -41.82 17.99
N GLY A 212 20.71 -41.00 18.99
CA GLY A 212 21.93 -40.22 19.04
C GLY A 212 21.97 -39.01 18.10
N VAL A 213 20.82 -38.55 17.62
CA VAL A 213 20.65 -37.41 16.69
C VAL A 213 19.58 -36.48 17.26
N TYR A 214 19.82 -35.18 17.22
CA TYR A 214 18.81 -34.20 17.62
C TYR A 214 17.65 -34.21 16.61
N ASP A 215 16.45 -34.50 17.10
CA ASP A 215 15.23 -34.55 16.28
C ASP A 215 14.33 -33.31 16.52
N SER A 216 13.90 -32.67 15.44
CA SER A 216 12.91 -31.58 15.49
C SER A 216 12.19 -31.41 14.16
N GLU A 217 11.01 -30.83 14.22
CA GLU A 217 10.30 -30.37 13.03
C GLU A 217 11.06 -29.25 12.33
N TYR A 218 11.00 -29.29 11.00
CA TYR A 218 11.81 -28.41 10.19
C TYR A 218 11.23 -26.98 10.18
N TYR A 219 12.01 -26.03 10.69
CA TYR A 219 11.74 -24.60 10.58
C TYR A 219 13.01 -23.82 10.25
N ASN A 220 12.95 -22.96 9.23
CA ASN A 220 14.03 -22.07 8.84
C ASN A 220 13.53 -20.63 8.71
N ARG A 221 14.16 -19.71 9.44
CA ARG A 221 13.83 -18.28 9.45
C ARG A 221 14.23 -17.55 8.15
N GLU A 222 15.27 -18.02 7.46
CA GLU A 222 15.89 -17.33 6.31
C GLU A 222 15.52 -17.93 4.94
N LEU A 223 14.59 -18.90 4.90
CA LEU A 223 14.19 -19.70 3.72
C LEU A 223 15.35 -20.46 3.07
N SER A 224 15.40 -21.78 3.25
CA SER A 224 16.12 -22.65 2.31
C SER A 224 15.11 -23.41 1.46
N GLN A 225 15.28 -23.28 0.15
CA GLN A 225 14.44 -23.70 -0.97
C GLN A 225 14.07 -25.20 -1.03
N GLU A 226 14.43 -26.02 -0.05
CA GLU A 226 14.24 -27.48 -0.11
C GLU A 226 13.18 -28.02 0.86
N ASN A 227 12.76 -27.27 1.88
CA ASN A 227 11.70 -27.66 2.83
C ASN A 227 10.83 -26.44 3.18
N LEU A 228 9.52 -26.55 2.97
CA LEU A 228 8.47 -25.48 2.99
C LEU A 228 8.22 -24.81 4.36
N ALA A 229 9.26 -24.41 5.09
CA ALA A 229 9.16 -23.70 6.36
C ALA A 229 9.01 -22.18 6.18
N GLY A 230 8.18 -21.58 7.03
CA GLY A 230 7.84 -20.16 7.04
C GLY A 230 6.78 -19.78 6.01
N TYR A 231 6.01 -18.74 6.29
CA TYR A 231 5.21 -18.08 5.25
C TYR A 231 6.15 -17.44 4.22
N ILE A 232 5.89 -17.71 2.94
CA ILE A 232 6.68 -17.29 1.78
C ILE A 232 5.79 -16.39 0.92
N PRO A 233 6.21 -15.16 0.60
CA PRO A 233 5.38 -14.19 -0.10
C PRO A 233 5.31 -14.45 -1.62
N GLU A 234 5.39 -15.70 -2.08
CA GLU A 234 5.30 -16.11 -3.49
C GLU A 234 3.95 -16.79 -3.80
N LEU A 235 3.62 -16.95 -5.09
CA LEU A 235 2.45 -17.71 -5.50
C LEU A 235 2.71 -19.23 -5.33
N PRO A 236 1.66 -20.05 -5.16
CA PRO A 236 1.78 -21.51 -5.18
C PRO A 236 2.40 -22.00 -6.51
N PRO A 237 3.21 -23.09 -6.50
CA PRO A 237 3.39 -24.04 -5.41
C PRO A 237 4.47 -23.68 -4.39
N GLU A 238 5.41 -22.79 -4.72
CA GLU A 238 6.57 -22.47 -3.87
C GLU A 238 6.24 -21.45 -2.76
N GLY A 239 5.14 -20.71 -2.91
CA GLY A 239 4.72 -19.71 -1.94
C GLY A 239 3.30 -19.86 -1.42
N HIS A 240 2.98 -18.97 -0.49
CA HIS A 240 1.82 -19.08 0.38
C HIS A 240 0.75 -18.00 0.12
N ILE A 241 0.89 -17.20 -0.93
CA ILE A 241 -0.17 -16.26 -1.34
C ILE A 241 -1.42 -17.04 -1.74
N GLY A 242 -2.56 -16.66 -1.18
CA GLY A 242 -3.85 -17.34 -1.34
C GLY A 242 -4.05 -18.54 -0.43
N MET A 243 -3.06 -18.93 0.39
CA MET A 243 -3.24 -19.95 1.42
C MET A 243 -4.30 -19.49 2.43
N GLN A 244 -5.34 -20.31 2.61
CA GLN A 244 -6.40 -20.04 3.57
C GLN A 244 -5.99 -20.48 4.97
N LEU A 245 -6.08 -19.55 5.92
CA LEU A 245 -5.91 -19.82 7.34
C LEU A 245 -7.25 -19.72 8.06
N LYS A 246 -7.43 -20.59 9.05
CA LYS A 246 -8.59 -20.61 9.94
C LYS A 246 -8.08 -20.39 11.35
N LEU A 247 -8.27 -19.19 11.85
CA LEU A 247 -7.62 -18.70 13.06
C LEU A 247 -8.64 -18.52 14.18
N LYS A 248 -8.36 -19.12 15.33
CA LYS A 248 -9.14 -18.97 16.56
C LYS A 248 -8.33 -18.26 17.64
N VAL A 249 -8.99 -17.55 18.54
CA VAL A 249 -8.31 -16.95 19.72
C VAL A 249 -7.67 -18.07 20.55
N ALA A 250 -6.36 -17.99 20.78
CA ALA A 250 -5.60 -18.95 21.57
C ALA A 250 -6.01 -18.93 23.05
N SER A 251 -6.20 -20.12 23.63
CA SER A 251 -6.15 -20.28 25.09
C SER A 251 -4.69 -20.43 25.55
N GLN A 252 -4.45 -20.51 26.87
CA GLN A 252 -3.07 -20.70 27.36
C GLN A 252 -2.42 -22.01 26.87
N SER A 253 -3.19 -23.07 26.61
CA SER A 253 -2.65 -24.36 26.14
C SER A 253 -2.45 -24.43 24.62
N ASP A 254 -2.99 -23.46 23.88
CA ASP A 254 -3.10 -23.50 22.42
C ASP A 254 -2.23 -22.42 21.76
N ARG A 255 -1.40 -21.72 22.54
CA ARG A 255 -0.66 -20.55 22.08
C ARG A 255 0.31 -20.83 20.93
N ALA A 256 0.86 -22.04 20.88
CA ALA A 256 1.83 -22.43 19.86
C ALA A 256 1.20 -23.03 18.60
N ALA A 257 -0.13 -23.19 18.55
CA ALA A 257 -0.78 -23.89 17.45
C ALA A 257 -1.06 -22.97 16.24
N SER A 258 -0.85 -23.46 15.01
CA SER A 258 -0.95 -22.64 13.79
C SER A 258 -2.40 -22.27 13.44
N SER A 259 -3.38 -23.05 13.89
CA SER A 259 -4.81 -22.72 13.78
C SER A 259 -5.29 -21.66 14.78
N TYR A 260 -4.38 -21.10 15.59
CA TYR A 260 -4.69 -20.10 16.59
C TYR A 260 -3.90 -18.82 16.41
N PHE A 261 -4.42 -17.73 16.99
CA PHE A 261 -3.69 -16.49 17.15
C PHE A 261 -3.68 -16.06 18.61
N ASN A 262 -2.58 -15.46 19.03
CA ASN A 262 -2.38 -14.89 20.34
C ASN A 262 -2.78 -13.41 20.32
N PRO A 263 -3.75 -12.98 21.16
CA PRO A 263 -4.03 -11.55 21.32
C PRO A 263 -2.82 -10.83 21.92
N VAL A 264 -2.30 -9.84 21.19
CA VAL A 264 -1.17 -8.99 21.63
C VAL A 264 -1.63 -7.59 21.97
N VAL A 265 -0.94 -6.95 22.91
CA VAL A 265 -1.13 -5.54 23.24
C VAL A 265 -0.33 -4.71 22.25
N LEU A 266 -1.01 -3.83 21.52
CA LEU A 266 -0.37 -2.92 20.59
C LEU A 266 -0.19 -1.54 21.25
N PRO A 267 1.01 -0.94 21.19
CA PRO A 267 1.23 0.42 21.68
C PRO A 267 0.50 1.44 20.80
N TRP A 268 -0.17 2.41 21.43
CA TRP A 268 -0.81 3.53 20.75
C TRP A 268 -0.08 4.87 21.01
N PRO A 269 -0.18 5.86 20.11
CA PRO A 269 0.44 7.17 20.32
C PRO A 269 -0.11 7.95 21.52
N ASP A 270 -1.35 7.66 21.94
CA ASP A 270 -2.00 8.26 23.11
C ASP A 270 -1.73 7.49 24.41
N ASP A 271 -1.00 6.37 24.35
CA ASP A 271 -0.63 5.64 25.55
C ASP A 271 0.49 6.36 26.32
N ASP A 272 0.47 6.20 27.65
CA ASP A 272 1.57 6.63 28.53
C ASP A 272 2.77 5.67 28.39
N GLU A 273 3.66 5.59 29.38
CA GLU A 273 4.83 4.70 29.39
C GLU A 273 4.48 3.21 29.20
N TYR A 274 3.23 2.81 29.50
CA TYR A 274 2.73 1.45 29.35
C TYR A 274 1.54 1.40 28.38
N PRO A 275 1.53 0.45 27.43
CA PRO A 275 0.48 0.36 26.45
C PRO A 275 -0.85 -0.02 27.12
N ALA A 276 -1.93 0.63 26.69
CA ALA A 276 -3.26 0.41 27.25
C ALA A 276 -3.78 -0.99 26.90
N ARG A 277 -4.56 -1.59 27.82
CA ARG A 277 -5.00 -2.99 27.72
C ARG A 277 -6.50 -3.18 27.85
N GLY A 278 -6.93 -4.39 27.53
CA GLY A 278 -8.27 -4.89 27.79
C GLY A 278 -9.18 -4.84 26.58
N ALA A 279 -10.34 -5.49 26.73
CA ALA A 279 -11.26 -5.78 25.62
C ALA A 279 -11.61 -4.58 24.73
N ALA A 280 -11.83 -3.39 25.31
CA ALA A 280 -12.18 -2.19 24.56
C ALA A 280 -11.01 -1.65 23.72
N ARG A 281 -9.80 -1.58 24.27
CA ARG A 281 -8.60 -1.13 23.52
C ARG A 281 -8.19 -2.17 22.47
N TYR A 282 -8.32 -3.45 22.80
CA TYR A 282 -8.10 -4.54 21.88
C TYR A 282 -9.08 -4.47 20.69
N GLU A 283 -10.37 -4.27 20.94
CA GLU A 283 -11.39 -4.09 19.90
C GLU A 283 -11.11 -2.88 19.02
N GLN A 284 -10.76 -1.74 19.63
CA GLN A 284 -10.37 -0.54 18.91
C GLN A 284 -9.19 -0.82 17.97
N SER A 285 -8.18 -1.55 18.45
CA SER A 285 -7.01 -1.95 17.64
C SER A 285 -7.35 -2.90 16.49
N ILE A 286 -8.47 -3.63 16.58
CA ILE A 286 -9.00 -4.40 15.45
C ILE A 286 -9.68 -3.48 14.44
N ILE A 287 -10.55 -2.58 14.89
CA ILE A 287 -11.42 -1.79 13.98
C ILE A 287 -10.66 -0.62 13.34
N GLU A 288 -9.86 0.09 14.12
CA GLU A 288 -9.16 1.30 13.70
C GLU A 288 -7.77 0.99 13.13
N CYS A 289 -7.22 1.90 12.34
CA CYS A 289 -5.80 1.86 12.01
C CYS A 289 -5.01 2.51 13.15
N ASN A 290 -4.29 1.69 13.92
CA ASN A 290 -3.26 2.18 14.83
C ASN A 290 -2.03 2.64 14.00
N PRO A 291 -1.64 3.93 14.05
CA PRO A 291 -0.53 4.44 13.24
C PRO A 291 0.85 4.05 13.80
N THR A 292 0.92 3.46 15.00
CA THR A 292 2.20 2.97 15.55
C THR A 292 2.81 1.91 14.64
N VAL A 293 4.08 2.11 14.31
CA VAL A 293 4.85 1.19 13.48
C VAL A 293 5.34 0.03 14.34
N ILE A 294 5.00 -1.19 13.93
CA ILE A 294 5.56 -2.42 14.48
C ILE A 294 6.61 -2.95 13.53
N GLN A 295 7.75 -3.42 14.05
CA GLN A 295 8.87 -3.90 13.25
C GLN A 295 9.23 -5.36 13.56
N GLN A 296 9.87 -6.03 12.59
CA GLN A 296 10.52 -7.31 12.83
C GLN A 296 11.53 -7.21 13.98
N GLY A 297 11.52 -8.20 14.87
CA GLY A 297 12.35 -8.27 16.07
C GLY A 297 11.74 -7.55 17.28
N GLU A 298 10.66 -6.79 17.10
CA GLU A 298 9.97 -6.13 18.21
C GLU A 298 9.27 -7.15 19.13
N GLU A 299 9.26 -6.86 20.42
CA GLU A 299 8.63 -7.70 21.44
C GLU A 299 7.32 -7.07 21.91
N LEU A 300 6.21 -7.81 21.81
CA LEU A 300 4.88 -7.35 22.18
C LEU A 300 4.35 -8.14 23.39
N PHE A 301 3.65 -7.47 24.29
CA PHE A 301 2.99 -8.13 25.40
C PHE A 301 1.83 -9.00 24.92
N LEU A 302 1.63 -10.16 25.54
CA LEU A 302 0.40 -10.94 25.38
C LEU A 302 -0.70 -10.38 26.28
N GLU A 303 -1.95 -10.44 25.80
CA GLU A 303 -3.10 -10.15 26.64
C GLU A 303 -3.20 -11.17 27.78
N SER A 304 -3.44 -10.65 28.99
CA SER A 304 -3.47 -11.46 30.22
C SER A 304 -4.77 -12.26 30.36
N GLU A 305 -5.85 -11.83 29.73
CA GLU A 305 -7.18 -12.48 29.76
C GLU A 305 -7.68 -12.87 28.34
N PRO A 306 -7.03 -13.80 27.63
CA PRO A 306 -7.38 -14.14 26.23
C PRO A 306 -8.85 -14.55 26.04
N GLY A 307 -9.45 -15.21 27.03
CA GLY A 307 -10.86 -15.62 26.99
C GLY A 307 -11.85 -14.45 26.89
N ARG A 308 -11.46 -13.24 27.27
CA ARG A 308 -12.28 -12.03 27.12
C ARG A 308 -12.14 -11.37 25.74
N MET A 309 -11.25 -11.89 24.89
CA MET A 309 -10.97 -11.33 23.56
C MET A 309 -11.84 -11.93 22.46
N VAL A 310 -12.54 -13.04 22.70
CA VAL A 310 -13.42 -13.68 21.70
C VAL A 310 -14.54 -12.75 21.22
N GLY A 311 -15.23 -12.08 22.14
CA GLY A 311 -16.30 -11.12 21.81
C GLY A 311 -15.81 -9.94 20.95
N PRO A 312 -14.80 -9.19 21.44
CA PRO A 312 -14.10 -8.15 20.67
C PRO A 312 -13.60 -8.59 19.30
N THR A 313 -12.97 -9.76 19.19
CA THR A 313 -12.51 -10.33 17.91
C THR A 313 -13.67 -10.47 16.95
N ASN A 314 -14.76 -11.09 17.40
CA ASN A 314 -15.92 -11.33 16.55
C ASN A 314 -16.58 -10.05 16.08
N HIS A 315 -16.71 -9.06 16.97
CA HIS A 315 -17.30 -7.78 16.60
C HIS A 315 -16.39 -7.01 15.65
N GLY A 316 -15.10 -6.87 15.98
CA GLY A 316 -14.12 -6.18 15.14
C GLY A 316 -13.98 -6.81 13.75
N ALA A 317 -13.86 -8.14 13.65
CA ALA A 317 -13.79 -8.83 12.37
C ALA A 317 -15.05 -8.60 11.51
N LYS A 318 -16.25 -8.68 12.12
CA LYS A 318 -17.50 -8.35 11.42
C LYS A 318 -17.54 -6.91 10.94
N THR A 319 -17.08 -5.96 11.74
CA THR A 319 -17.02 -4.54 11.37
C THR A 319 -16.14 -4.34 10.14
N ILE A 320 -14.93 -4.92 10.11
CA ILE A 320 -14.03 -4.83 8.95
C ILE A 320 -14.67 -5.46 7.71
N ILE A 321 -15.26 -6.66 7.82
CA ILE A 321 -15.93 -7.33 6.70
C ILE A 321 -17.06 -6.47 6.13
N GLN A 322 -17.81 -5.78 7.00
CA GLN A 322 -18.94 -4.92 6.59
C GLN A 322 -18.50 -3.59 5.95
N GLN A 323 -17.26 -3.14 6.17
CA GLN A 323 -16.74 -1.94 5.49
C GLN A 323 -16.57 -2.18 3.98
N ASP A 324 -16.32 -3.42 3.58
CA ASP A 324 -16.13 -3.81 2.18
C ASP A 324 -16.77 -5.18 1.86
N PRO A 325 -18.11 -5.22 1.79
CA PRO A 325 -18.84 -6.47 1.59
C PRO A 325 -18.73 -7.02 0.17
N THR A 326 -18.24 -6.23 -0.79
CA THR A 326 -18.07 -6.67 -2.18
C THR A 326 -16.70 -7.26 -2.45
N ALA A 327 -15.73 -7.07 -1.54
CA ALA A 327 -14.42 -7.71 -1.65
C ALA A 327 -14.51 -9.24 -1.54
N TYR A 328 -13.82 -9.92 -2.43
CA TYR A 328 -13.69 -11.38 -2.47
C TYR A 328 -12.30 -11.78 -2.95
N TRP A 329 -11.89 -13.00 -2.64
CA TRP A 329 -10.65 -13.57 -3.15
C TRP A 329 -10.87 -14.13 -4.56
N ASN A 330 -10.12 -13.63 -5.53
CA ASN A 330 -10.14 -14.10 -6.91
C ASN A 330 -9.04 -15.18 -7.09
N GLU A 331 -9.46 -16.44 -7.15
CA GLU A 331 -8.55 -17.60 -7.30
C GLU A 331 -7.86 -17.65 -8.66
N GLN A 332 -8.38 -16.96 -9.69
CA GLN A 332 -7.73 -16.91 -11.00
C GLN A 332 -6.55 -15.95 -11.02
N THR A 333 -6.66 -14.86 -10.27
CA THR A 333 -5.63 -13.81 -10.23
C THR A 333 -4.78 -13.84 -8.97
N ASN A 334 -5.14 -14.66 -7.96
CA ASN A 334 -4.54 -14.70 -6.63
C ASN A 334 -4.49 -13.32 -5.95
N MET A 335 -5.58 -12.56 -6.09
CA MET A 335 -5.70 -11.20 -5.55
C MET A 335 -7.09 -10.96 -4.97
N VAL A 336 -7.18 -9.96 -4.10
CA VAL A 336 -8.47 -9.42 -3.64
C VAL A 336 -9.09 -8.57 -4.74
N ASP A 337 -10.35 -8.86 -5.07
CA ASP A 337 -11.14 -8.20 -6.12
C ASP A 337 -12.51 -7.78 -5.56
N HIS A 338 -13.27 -6.98 -6.29
CA HIS A 338 -14.56 -6.42 -5.86
C HIS A 338 -15.68 -6.71 -6.86
N TYR A 339 -16.80 -7.24 -6.38
CA TYR A 339 -17.99 -7.36 -7.22
C TYR A 339 -18.48 -5.99 -7.70
N GLY A 340 -18.66 -5.84 -9.01
CA GLY A 340 -19.24 -4.63 -9.63
C GLY A 340 -18.23 -3.63 -10.19
N GLY A 341 -16.93 -3.90 -10.14
CA GLY A 341 -15.89 -3.07 -10.78
C GLY A 341 -15.88 -1.64 -10.25
N GLY A 342 -15.18 -1.39 -9.15
CA GLY A 342 -15.20 -0.07 -8.52
C GLY A 342 -14.30 0.13 -7.29
N GLY A 343 -13.71 -0.93 -6.75
CA GLY A 343 -12.55 -0.77 -5.87
C GLY A 343 -11.33 -0.40 -6.70
N ALA A 344 -10.48 0.51 -6.22
CA ALA A 344 -9.11 0.54 -6.72
C ALA A 344 -8.54 -0.86 -6.46
N LEU A 345 -8.29 -1.61 -7.53
CA LEU A 345 -7.78 -2.98 -7.48
C LEU A 345 -6.59 -3.03 -6.50
N GLY A 346 -6.78 -3.62 -5.31
CA GLY A 346 -5.72 -3.81 -4.31
C GLY A 346 -5.81 -3.04 -2.99
N GLU A 347 -6.84 -2.23 -2.71
CA GLU A 347 -6.96 -1.51 -1.42
C GLU A 347 -8.31 -1.76 -0.72
N SER A 348 -8.57 -3.01 -0.33
CA SER A 348 -9.69 -3.34 0.54
C SER A 348 -9.29 -3.14 2.02
N PRO A 349 -10.12 -2.49 2.87
CA PRO A 349 -9.88 -2.43 4.32
C PRO A 349 -9.87 -3.82 4.99
N ARG A 350 -10.32 -4.86 4.28
CA ARG A 350 -10.24 -6.25 4.72
C ARG A 350 -8.87 -6.88 4.53
N VAL A 351 -7.95 -6.22 3.83
CA VAL A 351 -6.54 -6.62 3.81
C VAL A 351 -5.87 -5.99 5.04
N ILE A 352 -5.63 -6.82 6.04
CA ILE A 352 -5.10 -6.41 7.34
C ILE A 352 -3.67 -6.91 7.51
N MET A 353 -2.89 -6.21 8.33
CA MET A 353 -1.53 -6.64 8.69
C MET A 353 -1.60 -7.40 10.02
N ILE A 354 -1.07 -8.61 10.06
CA ILE A 354 -1.00 -9.42 11.30
C ILE A 354 0.45 -9.77 11.62
N PRO A 355 0.87 -9.69 12.89
CA PRO A 355 2.21 -10.08 13.30
C PRO A 355 2.34 -11.61 13.31
N VAL A 356 3.53 -12.08 13.01
CA VAL A 356 3.90 -13.49 13.03
C VAL A 356 5.07 -13.68 13.99
N PHE A 357 5.08 -14.78 14.73
CA PHE A 357 6.18 -15.14 15.61
C PHE A 357 6.79 -16.49 15.22
N ASP A 358 8.05 -16.68 15.58
CA ASP A 358 8.79 -17.91 15.34
C ASP A 358 8.21 -19.07 16.18
N PRO A 359 7.73 -20.17 15.56
CA PRO A 359 7.01 -21.24 16.26
C PRO A 359 7.86 -21.99 17.29
N ARG A 360 9.20 -21.94 17.15
CA ARG A 360 10.16 -22.47 18.14
C ARG A 360 10.09 -21.72 19.46
N MET A 361 9.55 -20.50 19.45
CA MET A 361 9.37 -19.68 20.64
C MET A 361 7.96 -19.88 21.17
N TRP A 362 7.86 -20.56 22.31
CA TRP A 362 6.58 -20.64 23.02
C TRP A 362 6.08 -19.22 23.36
N PRO A 363 4.85 -18.82 22.96
CA PRO A 363 4.35 -17.49 23.30
C PRO A 363 4.15 -17.32 24.81
N GLY A 364 4.92 -16.39 25.40
CA GLY A 364 5.05 -16.20 26.85
C GLY A 364 6.30 -16.82 27.49
N SER A 365 7.20 -17.41 26.70
CA SER A 365 8.60 -17.65 27.11
C SER A 365 9.37 -16.33 27.23
N GLY A 366 9.03 -15.36 26.38
CA GLY A 366 9.46 -13.97 26.51
C GLY A 366 8.98 -13.36 27.82
N ARG A 367 9.87 -12.56 28.43
CA ARG A 367 9.61 -11.83 29.67
C ARG A 367 9.87 -10.36 29.46
N LEU A 368 8.99 -9.68 28.74
CA LEU A 368 9.02 -8.22 28.67
C LEU A 368 8.57 -7.68 30.02
N GLN A 369 9.52 -7.08 30.77
CA GLN A 369 9.27 -6.53 32.11
C GLN A 369 8.61 -7.53 33.09
N GLY A 370 8.93 -8.82 32.95
CA GLY A 370 8.40 -9.91 33.79
C GLY A 370 7.05 -10.49 33.33
N GLU A 371 6.41 -9.90 32.33
CA GLU A 371 5.15 -10.37 31.76
C GLU A 371 5.35 -11.23 30.53
N ASN A 372 4.34 -12.05 30.20
CA ASN A 372 4.38 -12.90 29.01
C ASN A 372 4.36 -12.04 27.75
N SER A 373 5.32 -12.26 26.86
CA SER A 373 5.47 -11.55 25.59
C SER A 373 5.74 -12.49 24.43
N VAL A 374 5.70 -11.94 23.22
CA VAL A 374 6.01 -12.60 21.97
C VAL A 374 6.91 -11.69 21.13
N VAL A 375 7.96 -12.26 20.55
CA VAL A 375 8.86 -11.55 19.63
C VAL A 375 8.38 -11.75 18.20
N ILE A 376 8.22 -10.66 17.46
CA ILE A 376 7.69 -10.68 16.11
C ILE A 376 8.80 -11.06 15.13
N SER A 377 8.60 -12.16 14.39
CA SER A 377 9.54 -12.63 13.38
C SER A 377 9.30 -12.00 12.01
N LYS A 378 8.04 -11.68 11.67
CA LYS A 378 7.65 -10.98 10.44
C LYS A 378 6.23 -10.43 10.57
N ILE A 379 5.79 -9.66 9.56
CA ILE A 379 4.41 -9.18 9.44
C ILE A 379 3.86 -9.71 8.12
N VAL A 380 2.65 -10.26 8.17
CA VAL A 380 1.96 -10.86 7.02
C VAL A 380 0.71 -10.06 6.69
N ALA A 381 0.49 -9.78 5.41
CA ALA A 381 -0.79 -9.26 4.96
C ALA A 381 -1.81 -10.41 4.83
N PHE A 382 -3.00 -10.18 5.35
CA PHE A 382 -4.06 -11.18 5.48
C PHE A 382 -5.39 -10.60 5.02
N PHE A 383 -5.98 -11.19 3.99
CA PHE A 383 -7.31 -10.85 3.54
C PHE A 383 -8.35 -11.54 4.41
N LEU A 384 -9.09 -10.76 5.18
CA LEU A 384 -10.18 -11.23 6.03
C LEU A 384 -11.40 -11.61 5.19
N GLU A 385 -11.62 -12.91 4.99
CA GLU A 385 -12.68 -13.45 4.13
C GLU A 385 -14.02 -13.56 4.85
N ASP A 386 -14.02 -14.17 6.04
CA ASP A 386 -15.25 -14.51 6.74
C ASP A 386 -15.00 -14.73 8.23
N LEU A 387 -16.08 -14.80 9.00
CA LEU A 387 -16.08 -15.17 10.41
C LEU A 387 -17.20 -16.18 10.66
N LYS A 388 -16.83 -17.43 10.98
CA LYS A 388 -17.78 -18.51 11.28
C LYS A 388 -17.51 -19.11 12.65
N GLN A 389 -18.51 -19.09 13.53
CA GLN A 389 -18.44 -19.74 14.85
C GLN A 389 -17.15 -19.43 15.63
N ASP A 390 -16.83 -18.14 15.76
CA ASP A 390 -15.63 -17.63 16.45
C ASP A 390 -14.28 -17.95 15.76
N VAL A 391 -14.32 -18.45 14.53
CA VAL A 391 -13.15 -18.72 13.69
C VAL A 391 -13.07 -17.65 12.61
N VAL A 392 -11.96 -16.91 12.62
CA VAL A 392 -11.58 -15.95 11.58
C VAL A 392 -11.03 -16.74 10.40
N ILE A 393 -11.61 -16.54 9.23
CA ILE A 393 -11.18 -17.19 7.98
C ILE A 393 -10.62 -16.10 7.08
N GLY A 394 -9.47 -16.37 6.49
CA GLY A 394 -8.88 -15.46 5.53
C GLY A 394 -7.69 -16.05 4.83
N ARG A 395 -7.05 -15.27 3.96
CA ARG A 395 -5.94 -15.72 3.14
C ARG A 395 -4.73 -14.85 3.26
N VAL A 396 -3.56 -15.47 3.21
CA VAL A 396 -2.28 -14.76 3.11
C VAL A 396 -2.21 -14.04 1.75
N THR A 397 -1.80 -12.78 1.75
CA THR A 397 -1.68 -11.94 0.56
C THR A 397 -0.50 -10.98 0.68
N ARG A 398 -0.31 -10.07 -0.29
CA ARG A 398 0.63 -8.94 -0.19
C ARG A 398 -0.15 -7.65 -0.03
N ALA A 399 0.44 -6.64 0.58
CA ALA A 399 -0.16 -5.32 0.61
C ALA A 399 0.85 -4.19 0.80
N PRO A 400 0.55 -2.99 0.25
CA PRO A 400 1.27 -1.77 0.58
C PRO A 400 1.01 -1.36 2.04
N VAL A 401 2.00 -0.73 2.64
CA VAL A 401 1.97 -0.05 3.94
C VAL A 401 2.17 1.44 3.66
N SER A 402 1.16 2.25 3.97
CA SER A 402 1.11 3.67 3.57
C SER A 402 1.62 4.66 4.62
N CYS A 403 1.88 4.20 5.85
CA CYS A 403 2.22 5.03 7.00
C CYS A 403 3.72 5.19 7.26
N MET A 404 4.56 4.64 6.37
CA MET A 404 6.01 4.69 6.53
C MET A 404 6.64 5.38 5.33
N GLU A 405 7.61 6.24 5.58
CA GLU A 405 8.63 6.49 4.55
C GLU A 405 9.36 5.16 4.27
N PRO A 406 9.74 4.83 3.03
CA PRO A 406 10.42 3.59 2.72
C PRO A 406 11.68 3.47 3.59
N VAL A 407 11.66 2.53 4.52
CA VAL A 407 12.85 2.09 5.24
C VAL A 407 13.55 1.06 4.36
N GLU A 408 14.87 0.93 4.53
CA GLU A 408 15.76 0.08 3.74
C GLU A 408 15.13 -1.23 3.25
N PRO A 409 15.42 -1.66 2.00
CA PRO A 409 14.76 -2.79 1.39
C PRO A 409 14.77 -4.00 2.31
N GLY A 410 13.58 -4.47 2.70
CA GLY A 410 13.43 -5.71 3.43
C GLY A 410 13.97 -6.88 2.62
N GLY A 411 14.45 -7.93 3.29
CA GLY A 411 14.84 -9.17 2.61
C GLY A 411 13.68 -9.80 1.79
N ASN A 412 14.00 -10.80 0.98
CA ASN A 412 13.09 -11.44 0.02
C ASN A 412 11.84 -12.13 0.63
N THR A 413 11.66 -12.09 1.95
CA THR A 413 10.61 -12.83 2.68
C THR A 413 9.44 -11.96 3.15
N SER A 414 9.40 -10.69 2.71
CA SER A 414 8.40 -9.74 3.18
C SER A 414 7.06 -9.80 2.42
N PHE A 415 5.97 -9.75 3.19
CA PHE A 415 4.60 -9.59 2.68
C PHE A 415 4.15 -8.12 2.64
N THR A 416 4.91 -7.24 3.29
CA THR A 416 4.60 -5.82 3.43
C THR A 416 5.49 -5.03 2.49
N TRP A 417 4.88 -4.12 1.74
CA TRP A 417 5.58 -3.30 0.75
C TRP A 417 5.39 -1.83 1.08
N SER A 418 6.35 -1.00 0.73
CA SER A 418 6.24 0.44 0.76
C SER A 418 6.47 0.99 -0.64
N TYR A 419 5.97 2.18 -0.90
CA TYR A 419 6.20 2.85 -2.17
C TYR A 419 6.45 4.33 -1.92
N ARG A 420 7.23 4.95 -2.80
CA ARG A 420 7.52 6.37 -2.74
C ARG A 420 7.53 7.00 -4.12
N LEU A 421 6.92 8.18 -4.22
CA LEU A 421 7.04 9.01 -5.41
C LEU A 421 8.48 9.55 -5.54
N VAL A 422 9.03 9.43 -6.74
CA VAL A 422 10.35 9.93 -7.12
C VAL A 422 10.21 10.90 -8.31
N GLU A 423 11.01 11.97 -8.31
CA GLU A 423 10.97 13.03 -9.34
C GLU A 423 11.67 12.66 -10.66
#